data_AF-L7E2A6-F1
#
_entry.id   AF-L7E2A6-F1
#
_cell.length_a   1.000
_cell.length_b   1.000
_cell.length_c   1.000
_cell.angle_alpha   90.00
_cell.angle_beta   90.00
_cell.angle_gamma   90.00
#
_symmetry.space_group_name_H-M   'P 1'
#
loop_
_entity.id
_entity.type
_entity.pdbx_description
1 polymer ?
#
loop_
_entity_poly.entity_id
_entity_poly.type
_entity_poly.pdbx_seq_one_letter_code
_entity_poly.pdbx_strand_id
1 'polypeptide(L)' 'MELGEVIVISNRGIPIAKLVPFRTSLDRRSSLGQDRGMLTIPDDFNAPLPEDILGAFEGGAE' A
#
# COMPACT_ATOMS: atom_id res chain seq x y z
N MET A 1 1.00 13.22 23.58
CA MET A 1 1.30 11.85 23.10
C MET A 1 2.56 11.39 23.80
N GLU A 2 2.51 10.31 24.57
CA GLU A 2 3.73 9.68 25.07
C GLU A 2 4.36 8.88 23.92
N LEU A 3 5.56 9.29 23.52
CA LEU A 3 6.40 8.49 22.63
C LEU A 3 6.96 7.37 23.50
N GLY A 4 6.32 6.21 23.50
CA GLY A 4 6.78 5.06 24.29
C GLY A 4 8.28 4.78 24.07
N GLU A 5 8.89 4.08 25.00
CA GLU A 5 10.32 3.75 24.93
C GLU A 5 10.60 2.52 24.06
N VAL A 6 11.84 2.41 23.60
CA VAL A 6 12.36 1.23 22.91
C VAL A 6 13.21 0.45 23.89
N ILE A 7 12.85 -0.82 24.13
CA ILE A 7 13.57 -1.69 25.06
C ILE A 7 14.27 -2.80 24.26
N VAL A 8 15.57 -2.95 24.45
CA VAL A 8 16.37 -4.02 23.83
C VAL A 8 16.52 -5.17 24.81
N ILE A 9 16.13 -6.37 24.38
CA ILE A 9 16.27 -7.61 25.15
C ILE A 9 17.50 -8.35 24.63
N SER A 10 18.46 -8.60 25.52
CA SER A 10 19.73 -9.24 25.19
C SER A 10 19.93 -10.54 25.96
N ASN A 11 20.51 -11.55 25.32
CA ASN A 11 21.00 -12.77 25.96
C ASN A 11 22.53 -12.71 26.00
N ARG A 12 23.12 -12.66 27.20
CA ARG A 12 24.58 -12.53 27.41
C ARG A 12 25.22 -11.36 26.63
N GLY A 13 24.56 -10.20 26.65
CA GLY A 13 25.04 -9.01 25.95
C GLY A 13 24.79 -9.01 24.44
N ILE A 14 24.24 -10.09 23.86
CA ILE A 14 23.85 -10.16 22.45
C ILE A 14 22.37 -9.80 22.33
N PRO A 15 22.00 -8.73 21.61
CA PRO A 15 20.60 -8.38 21.36
C PRO A 15 19.88 -9.52 20.62
N ILE A 16 18.75 -9.97 21.15
CA ILE A 16 17.94 -11.06 20.55
C ILE A 16 16.52 -10.60 20.20
N ALA A 17 16.01 -9.56 20.84
CA ALA A 17 14.69 -9.01 20.57
C ALA A 17 14.63 -7.53 20.96
N LYS A 18 13.59 -6.85 20.49
CA LYS A 18 13.33 -5.44 20.79
C LYS A 18 11.84 -5.23 20.98
N LEU A 19 11.44 -4.67 22.12
CA LEU A 19 10.11 -4.12 22.31
C LEU A 19 10.11 -2.70 21.78
N VAL A 20 9.13 -2.38 20.95
CA VAL A 20 8.96 -1.05 20.36
C VAL A 20 7.58 -0.51 20.70
N PRO A 21 7.41 0.82 20.76
CA PRO A 21 6.09 1.43 20.93
C PRO A 21 5.15 0.95 19.84
N PHE A 22 4.00 0.42 20.26
CA PHE A 22 2.96 0.03 19.33
C PHE A 22 2.28 1.27 18.77
N ARG A 23 2.64 1.65 17.53
CA ARG A 23 1.97 2.76 16.85
C ARG A 23 0.66 2.26 16.29
N THR A 24 -0.45 2.72 16.84
CA THR A 24 -1.77 2.64 16.19
C THR A 24 -1.85 3.65 15.02
N SER A 25 -0.84 3.68 14.14
CA SER A 25 -0.80 4.65 13.04
C SER A 25 -1.51 4.16 11.79
N LEU A 26 -2.10 2.98 11.82
CA LEU A 26 -2.98 2.53 10.75
C LEU A 26 -4.40 2.77 11.20
N ASP A 27 -4.82 4.04 11.18
CA ASP A 27 -6.21 4.31 10.89
C ASP A 27 -6.46 3.83 9.45
N ARG A 28 -6.58 2.52 9.28
CA ARG A 28 -6.76 1.88 7.98
C ARG A 28 -7.98 2.47 7.28
N ARG A 29 -8.96 3.00 8.02
CA ARG A 29 -10.14 3.66 7.43
C ARG A 29 -9.77 4.99 6.78
N SER A 30 -8.86 5.77 7.35
CA SER A 30 -8.42 7.04 6.74
C SER A 30 -7.60 6.86 5.46
N SER A 31 -7.00 5.68 5.25
CA SER A 31 -6.27 5.36 4.02
C SER A 31 -7.13 4.77 2.89
N LEU A 32 -8.43 4.52 3.11
CA LEU A 32 -9.33 3.99 2.07
C LEU A 32 -9.93 5.10 1.22
N GLY A 33 -10.28 4.77 -0.03
CA GLY A 33 -11.07 5.65 -0.89
C GLY A 33 -10.31 6.88 -1.42
N GLN A 34 -8.97 6.84 -1.44
CA GLN A 34 -8.15 7.93 -1.99
C GLN A 34 -8.50 8.26 -3.44
N ASP A 35 -8.85 7.24 -4.23
CA ASP A 35 -9.21 7.39 -5.64
C ASP A 35 -10.72 7.46 -5.88
N ARG A 36 -11.52 7.73 -4.84
CA ARG A 36 -12.99 7.77 -4.98
C ARG A 36 -13.39 8.85 -5.98
N GLY A 37 -14.07 8.44 -7.04
CA GLY A 37 -14.53 9.35 -8.10
C GLY A 37 -13.49 9.64 -9.18
N MET A 38 -12.26 9.14 -9.03
CA MET A 38 -11.20 9.27 -10.05
C MET A 38 -11.34 8.22 -11.16
N LEU A 39 -11.96 7.08 -10.85
CA LEU A 39 -12.22 6.00 -11.80
C LEU A 39 -13.68 5.57 -11.70
N THR A 40 -14.33 5.40 -12.86
CA THR A 40 -15.61 4.72 -12.97
C THR A 40 -15.37 3.40 -13.69
N ILE A 41 -15.78 2.29 -13.08
CA ILE A 41 -15.70 0.98 -13.71
C ILE A 41 -16.79 0.91 -14.79
N PRO A 42 -16.45 0.56 -16.05
CA PRO A 42 -17.44 0.40 -17.11
C PRO A 42 -18.43 -0.73 -16.79
N ASP A 43 -19.63 -0.67 -17.40
CA ASP A 43 -20.64 -1.70 -17.24
C ASP A 43 -20.15 -3.10 -17.69
N ASP A 44 -19.29 -3.14 -18.71
CA ASP A 44 -18.56 -4.33 -19.13
C ASP A 44 -17.05 -4.11 -19.00
N PHE A 45 -16.50 -4.57 -17.87
CA PHE A 45 -15.05 -4.51 -17.61
C PHE A 45 -14.25 -5.48 -18.50
N ASN A 46 -14.88 -6.50 -19.07
CA ASN A 46 -14.20 -7.49 -19.91
C ASN A 46 -14.25 -7.14 -21.40
N ALA A 47 -14.91 -6.03 -21.75
CA ALA A 47 -14.87 -5.50 -23.10
C ALA A 47 -13.40 -5.29 -23.53
N PRO A 48 -13.08 -5.49 -24.82
CA PRO A 48 -11.74 -5.27 -25.32
C PRO A 48 -11.30 -3.82 -25.08
N LEU A 49 -10.01 -3.63 -24.84
CA LEU A 49 -9.43 -2.30 -24.71
C LEU A 49 -9.56 -1.52 -26.05
N PRO A 50 -9.71 -0.19 -26.01
CA PRO A 50 -9.56 0.65 -27.20
C PRO A 50 -8.26 0.37 -27.94
N GLU A 51 -8.28 0.44 -29.29
CA GLU A 51 -7.15 0.04 -30.15
C GLU A 51 -5.85 0.80 -29.84
N ASP A 52 -5.95 2.09 -29.53
CA ASP A 52 -4.82 2.95 -29.16
C ASP A 52 -4.18 2.54 -27.84
N ILE A 53 -5.00 2.17 -26.85
CA ILE A 53 -4.52 1.67 -25.56
C ILE A 53 -3.93 0.27 -25.71
N LEU A 54 -4.62 -0.63 -26.43
CA LEU A 54 -4.14 -1.98 -26.68
C LEU A 54 -2.78 -1.97 -27.40
N GLY A 55 -2.65 -1.13 -28.44
CA GLY A 55 -1.40 -0.93 -29.17
C GLY A 55 -0.26 -0.45 -28.26
N ALA A 56 -0.54 0.42 -27.28
CA ALA A 56 0.47 0.86 -26.31
C ALA A 56 0.97 -0.29 -25.39
N PHE A 57 0.11 -1.26 -25.06
CA PHE A 57 0.51 -2.45 -24.29
C PHE A 57 1.27 -3.49 -25.13
N GLU A 58 0.87 -3.67 -26.38
CA GLU A 58 1.44 -4.68 -27.29
C GLU A 58 2.71 -4.20 -28.02
N GLY A 59 3.15 -2.96 -27.78
CA GLY A 59 4.33 -2.37 -28.41
C GLY A 59 4.10 -1.92 -29.85
N GLY A 60 2.84 -1.76 -30.28
CA GLY A 60 2.42 -1.39 -31.63
C GLY A 60 2.34 0.13 -31.86
N ALA A 61 3.34 0.87 -31.40
CA ALA A 61 3.50 2.29 -31.74
C ALA A 61 4.96 2.54 -32.17
N GLU A 62 5.27 2.10 -33.38
CA GLU A 62 6.26 2.75 -34.25
C GLU A 62 5.53 3.43 -35.42
#